data_AF-M6VLL2-F1
#
_entry.id   AF-M6VLL2-F1
#
_cell.length_a   1.000
_cell.length_b   1.000
_cell.length_c   1.000
_cell.angle_alpha   90.00
_cell.angle_beta   90.00
_cell.angle_gamma   90.00
#
_symmetry.space_group_name_H-M   'P 1'
#
loop_
_entity.id
_entity.type
_entity.pdbx_description
1 polymer ?
#
loop_
_entity_poly.entity_id
_entity_poly.type
_entity_poly.pdbx_seq_one_letter_code
_entity_poly.pdbx_strand_id
1 'polypeptide(L)'
;MKLYLNNKSGKFWTTEINGKNLTTTFGKIGTEGTTKTEKFESEDKCSLEAEKRLSQKLSAGYIEEKDPSFKSLNKPVETWAAEFALKKPEENLFFQTAEEAFKQFGPNYYDCNHKKILALKNFIIQPKYSGAVLRTLSQGVERIFNRKSIPTDNDAAVSATAVVLAFYPSPAQAVGEVLLDWYTKIRKQRKRLWSAQGNIALALAVHQYLPAVPFLTEALDFNPENSTERQRECYAAFVLNGDIATPLKYLESSVSGKLTWGHAYLAACLADQGATSALQILEALQVSAKNEDIADAFLEAIRRLKTEPISAVGDRMIWMLGIMTNKDIQLGNCTDNVFHRNFDGVKYAE
;
A
#
# COMPACT_ATOMS: atom_id res chain seq x y z
N MET A 1 22.31 -14.05 2.65
CA MET A 1 21.06 -13.88 3.43
C MET A 1 21.40 -13.28 4.78
N LYS A 2 20.69 -12.23 5.24
CA LYS A 2 20.93 -11.61 6.56
C LYS A 2 19.60 -11.48 7.32
N LEU A 3 19.54 -12.03 8.52
CA LEU A 3 18.35 -12.03 9.38
C LEU A 3 18.66 -11.38 10.72
N TYR A 4 17.68 -10.69 11.28
CA TYR A 4 17.74 -10.12 12.63
C TYR A 4 16.55 -10.62 13.43
N LEU A 5 16.81 -11.10 14.64
CA LEU A 5 15.79 -11.53 15.59
C LEU A 5 15.98 -10.78 16.91
N ASN A 6 14.88 -10.48 17.61
CA ASN A 6 14.93 -10.00 18.99
C ASN A 6 13.94 -10.75 19.88
N ASN A 7 13.99 -10.51 21.19
CA ASN A 7 13.01 -11.04 22.11
C ASN A 7 12.58 -10.02 23.16
N LYS A 8 11.50 -10.35 23.89
CA LYS A 8 10.93 -9.51 24.96
C LYS A 8 11.89 -9.25 26.13
N SER A 9 12.99 -9.99 26.24
CA SER A 9 14.03 -9.78 27.25
C SER A 9 15.11 -8.78 26.80
N GLY A 10 14.91 -8.08 25.69
CA GLY A 10 15.83 -7.04 25.21
C GLY A 10 17.14 -7.59 24.65
N LYS A 11 17.13 -8.83 24.13
CA LYS A 11 18.29 -9.45 23.47
C LYS A 11 18.06 -9.54 21.98
N PHE A 12 19.14 -9.49 21.21
CA PHE A 12 19.14 -9.66 19.77
C PHE A 12 20.04 -10.81 19.32
N TRP A 13 19.72 -11.36 18.15
CA TRP A 13 20.53 -12.34 17.45
C TRP A 13 20.42 -12.07 15.96
N THR A 14 21.53 -12.14 15.24
CA THR A 14 21.59 -11.99 13.78
C THR A 14 22.33 -13.16 13.18
N THR A 15 21.99 -13.47 11.93
CA THR A 15 22.74 -14.44 11.13
C THR A 15 22.96 -13.90 9.73
N GLU A 16 24.14 -14.12 9.19
CA GLU A 16 24.55 -13.72 7.85
C GLU A 16 25.29 -14.87 7.18
N ILE A 17 24.79 -15.31 6.03
CA ILE A 17 25.42 -16.34 5.19
C ILE A 17 26.12 -15.66 4.02
N ASN A 18 27.45 -15.87 3.92
CA ASN A 18 28.30 -15.42 2.83
C ASN A 18 29.09 -16.62 2.27
N GLY A 19 28.53 -17.26 1.24
CA GLY A 19 29.04 -18.51 0.66
C GLY A 19 29.07 -19.63 1.70
N LYS A 20 30.26 -20.13 2.02
CA LYS A 20 30.48 -21.19 3.03
C LYS A 20 30.63 -20.67 4.47
N ASN A 21 30.45 -19.38 4.70
CA ASN A 21 30.65 -18.76 6.02
C ASN A 21 29.31 -18.36 6.63
N LEU A 22 29.08 -18.81 7.85
CA LEU A 22 27.97 -18.41 8.70
C LEU A 22 28.48 -17.46 9.78
N THR A 23 28.07 -16.21 9.73
CA THR A 23 28.37 -15.22 10.77
C THR A 23 27.13 -15.03 11.64
N THR A 24 27.26 -15.23 12.94
CA THR A 24 26.19 -14.95 13.91
C THR A 24 26.63 -13.86 14.88
N THR A 25 25.78 -12.86 15.13
CA THR A 25 26.05 -11.81 16.14
C THR A 25 24.92 -11.75 17.15
N PHE A 26 25.22 -11.76 18.44
CA PHE A 26 24.22 -11.76 19.51
C PHE A 26 24.59 -10.87 20.68
N GLY A 27 23.60 -10.31 21.38
CA GLY A 27 23.86 -9.39 22.48
C GLY A 27 22.61 -8.81 23.10
N LYS A 28 22.79 -7.83 24.01
CA LYS A 28 21.71 -6.99 24.52
C LYS A 28 21.44 -5.89 23.50
N ILE A 29 20.17 -5.56 23.24
CA ILE A 29 19.81 -4.48 22.32
C ILE A 29 20.46 -3.18 22.80
N GLY A 30 21.16 -2.49 21.88
CA GLY A 30 21.91 -1.27 22.17
C GLY A 30 23.40 -1.47 22.47
N THR A 31 23.91 -2.71 22.41
CA THR A 31 25.35 -2.99 22.44
C THR A 31 25.82 -3.54 21.09
N GLU A 32 27.14 -3.52 20.85
CA GLU A 32 27.74 -4.12 19.64
C GLU A 32 27.54 -5.65 19.58
N GLY A 33 27.28 -6.28 20.73
CA GLY A 33 27.11 -7.73 20.85
C GLY A 33 28.43 -8.50 20.68
N THR A 34 28.32 -9.79 20.43
CA THR A 34 29.44 -10.70 20.18
C THR A 34 29.21 -11.40 18.86
N THR A 35 30.22 -11.34 17.98
CA THR A 35 30.18 -11.94 16.65
C THR A 35 31.00 -13.21 16.62
N LYS A 36 30.46 -14.25 15.99
CA LYS A 36 31.12 -15.54 15.75
C LYS A 36 30.92 -15.94 14.29
N THR A 37 32.02 -16.22 13.60
CA THR A 37 32.01 -16.71 12.22
C THR A 37 32.45 -18.18 12.19
N GLU A 38 31.69 -19.02 11.50
CA GLU A 38 31.95 -20.44 11.32
C GLU A 38 32.00 -20.76 9.82
N LYS A 39 32.98 -21.56 9.40
CA LYS A 39 33.17 -21.95 7.99
C LYS A 39 32.79 -23.41 7.80
N PHE A 40 32.01 -23.68 6.76
CA PHE A 40 31.48 -25.00 6.41
C PHE A 40 32.16 -25.58 5.16
N GLU A 41 32.00 -26.88 4.95
CA GLU A 41 32.56 -27.61 3.81
C GLU A 41 31.89 -27.23 2.48
N SER A 42 30.59 -26.91 2.52
CA SER A 42 29.78 -26.48 1.37
C SER A 42 28.77 -25.40 1.77
N GLU A 43 28.25 -24.69 0.77
CA GLU A 43 27.21 -23.67 0.96
C GLU A 43 25.92 -24.30 1.46
N ASP A 44 25.53 -25.46 0.92
CA ASP A 44 24.33 -26.19 1.37
C ASP A 44 24.38 -26.56 2.86
N LYS A 45 25.54 -27.02 3.35
CA LYS A 45 25.72 -27.32 4.78
C LYS A 45 25.66 -26.05 5.64
N CYS A 46 26.15 -24.92 5.12
CA CYS A 46 26.06 -23.62 5.78
C CYS A 46 24.61 -23.15 5.91
N SER A 47 23.80 -23.31 4.85
CA SER A 47 22.39 -22.94 4.82
C SER A 47 21.54 -23.81 5.75
N LEU A 48 21.71 -25.13 5.73
CA LEU A 48 20.99 -26.05 6.62
C LEU A 48 21.27 -25.75 8.10
N GLU A 49 22.51 -25.46 8.46
CA GLU A 49 22.87 -25.10 9.84
C GLU A 49 22.31 -23.73 10.24
N ALA A 50 22.25 -22.77 9.31
CA ALA A 50 21.62 -21.47 9.55
C ALA A 50 20.12 -21.60 9.83
N GLU A 51 19.41 -22.42 9.04
CA GLU A 51 17.98 -22.72 9.24
C GLU A 51 17.72 -23.41 10.57
N LYS A 52 18.56 -24.39 10.94
CA LYS A 52 18.46 -25.05 12.25
C LYS A 52 18.59 -24.06 13.40
N ARG A 53 19.56 -23.15 13.34
CA ARG A 53 19.75 -22.10 14.37
C ARG A 53 18.58 -21.12 14.41
N LEU A 54 18.01 -20.78 13.26
CA LEU A 54 16.82 -19.96 13.15
C LEU A 54 15.64 -20.61 13.87
N SER A 55 15.33 -21.87 13.56
CA SER A 55 14.23 -22.60 14.21
C SER A 55 14.40 -22.65 15.73
N GLN A 56 15.61 -22.92 16.22
CA GLN A 56 15.91 -22.91 17.66
C GLN A 56 15.66 -21.55 18.32
N LYS A 57 16.01 -20.45 17.65
CA LYS A 57 15.77 -19.09 18.17
C LYS A 57 14.29 -18.74 18.18
N LEU A 58 13.55 -19.10 17.14
CA LEU A 58 12.10 -18.89 17.06
C LEU A 58 11.38 -19.67 18.17
N SER A 59 11.74 -20.93 18.41
CA SER A 59 11.20 -21.73 19.52
C SER A 59 11.56 -21.14 20.90
N ALA A 60 12.69 -20.44 21.03
CA ALA A 60 13.10 -19.73 22.24
C ALA A 60 12.43 -18.36 22.43
N GLY A 61 11.41 -18.03 21.64
CA GLY A 61 10.64 -16.79 21.75
C GLY A 61 11.34 -15.57 21.15
N TYR A 62 12.34 -15.76 20.29
CA TYR A 62 12.80 -14.70 19.41
C TYR A 62 11.82 -14.51 18.26
N ILE A 63 11.58 -13.26 17.89
CA ILE A 63 10.76 -12.85 16.75
C ILE A 63 11.67 -12.20 15.73
N GLU A 64 11.36 -12.39 14.45
CA GLU A 64 12.08 -11.77 13.35
C GLU A 64 11.77 -10.27 13.30
N GLU A 65 12.79 -9.42 13.45
CA GLU A 65 12.66 -8.03 12.98
C GLU A 65 13.20 -7.98 11.56
N LYS A 66 12.33 -7.48 10.68
CA LYS A 66 12.66 -7.23 9.28
C LYS A 66 13.85 -6.28 9.19
N ASP A 67 14.75 -6.60 8.27
CA ASP A 67 15.94 -5.88 7.79
C ASP A 67 16.31 -4.55 8.51
N PRO A 68 17.54 -4.43 9.08
CA PRO A 68 18.05 -3.19 9.67
C PRO A 68 18.10 -1.97 8.71
N SER A 69 17.77 -2.09 7.43
CA SER A 69 17.48 -0.96 6.54
C SER A 69 16.42 0.02 7.10
N PHE A 70 15.57 -0.45 8.03
CA PHE A 70 14.61 0.38 8.79
C PHE A 70 15.20 1.27 9.89
N LYS A 71 16.45 1.07 10.35
CA LYS A 71 17.08 1.94 11.37
C LYS A 71 17.59 3.28 10.82
N SER A 72 17.54 3.49 9.51
CA SER A 72 17.95 4.74 8.84
C SER A 72 16.84 5.80 8.74
N LEU A 73 15.64 5.51 9.29
CA LEU A 73 14.39 6.27 9.08
C LEU A 73 14.31 7.65 9.79
N ASN A 74 15.41 8.16 10.35
CA ASN A 74 15.42 9.43 11.09
C ASN A 74 16.42 10.49 10.58
N LYS A 75 17.14 10.23 9.49
CA LYS A 75 18.08 11.22 8.94
C LYS A 75 17.41 12.10 7.86
N PRO A 76 17.98 13.25 7.44
CA PRO A 76 17.49 14.01 6.28
C PRO A 76 17.66 13.23 4.96
N VAL A 77 16.80 13.50 3.97
CA VAL A 77 16.83 12.83 2.64
C VAL A 77 18.21 12.92 1.95
N GLU A 78 18.88 14.05 2.16
CA GLU A 78 20.20 14.37 1.63
C GLU A 78 21.29 13.43 2.17
N THR A 79 21.12 12.88 3.38
CA THR A 79 22.13 12.02 4.03
C THR A 79 22.23 10.63 3.41
N TRP A 80 21.31 10.26 2.51
CA TRP A 80 21.34 8.99 1.76
C TRP A 80 21.40 9.22 0.25
N ALA A 81 21.60 10.46 -0.21
CA ALA A 81 21.71 10.77 -1.64
C ALA A 81 22.73 9.85 -2.35
N ALA A 82 23.84 9.56 -1.67
CA ALA A 82 24.87 8.64 -2.17
C ALA A 82 24.39 7.18 -2.30
N GLU A 83 23.54 6.69 -1.38
CA GLU A 83 23.00 5.32 -1.42
C GLU A 83 22.12 5.08 -2.65
N PHE A 84 21.49 6.13 -3.17
CA PHE A 84 20.63 6.10 -4.35
C PHE A 84 21.29 6.69 -5.61
N ALA A 85 22.61 6.87 -5.60
CA ALA A 85 23.39 7.45 -6.71
C ALA A 85 22.84 8.81 -7.21
N LEU A 86 22.29 9.64 -6.31
CA LEU A 86 21.72 10.94 -6.62
C LEU A 86 22.81 12.03 -6.61
N LYS A 87 22.80 12.92 -7.61
CA LYS A 87 23.64 14.13 -7.63
C LYS A 87 23.28 15.05 -6.45
N LYS A 88 24.23 15.89 -6.03
CA LYS A 88 24.13 16.78 -4.86
C LYS A 88 22.84 17.63 -4.85
N PRO A 89 22.32 18.00 -3.66
CA PRO A 89 20.93 18.46 -3.46
C PRO A 89 20.61 19.86 -4.01
N GLU A 90 21.62 20.72 -4.13
CA GLU A 90 21.48 22.18 -4.24
C GLU A 90 20.71 22.67 -5.49
N GLU A 91 20.55 21.84 -6.53
CA GLU A 91 19.83 22.19 -7.76
C GLU A 91 18.87 21.08 -8.27
N ASN A 92 18.58 20.06 -7.47
CA ASN A 92 17.84 18.90 -7.94
C ASN A 92 16.37 18.93 -7.46
N LEU A 93 15.46 19.04 -8.43
CA LEU A 93 14.00 19.11 -8.23
C LEU A 93 13.45 17.98 -7.35
N PHE A 94 14.07 16.79 -7.38
CA PHE A 94 13.69 15.70 -6.49
C PHE A 94 13.85 16.08 -5.01
N PHE A 95 15.00 16.63 -4.62
CA PHE A 95 15.26 16.97 -3.21
C PHE A 95 14.34 18.08 -2.72
N GLN A 96 14.10 19.10 -3.55
CA GLN A 96 13.13 20.16 -3.24
C GLN A 96 11.72 19.57 -3.03
N THR A 97 11.27 18.72 -3.95
CA THR A 97 9.95 18.05 -3.85
C THR A 97 9.87 17.14 -2.62
N ALA A 98 10.92 16.36 -2.35
CA ALA A 98 10.99 15.47 -1.20
C ALA A 98 10.99 16.23 0.13
N GLU A 99 11.68 17.37 0.21
CA GLU A 99 11.69 18.21 1.40
C GLU A 99 10.31 18.84 1.65
N GLU A 100 9.67 19.39 0.61
CA GLU A 100 8.32 19.95 0.69
C GLU A 100 7.29 18.90 1.12
N ALA A 101 7.36 17.69 0.55
CA ALA A 101 6.54 16.56 0.94
C ALA A 101 6.81 16.17 2.40
N PHE A 102 8.08 16.08 2.80
CA PHE A 102 8.45 15.68 4.15
C PHE A 102 7.98 16.66 5.23
N LYS A 103 7.96 17.96 4.92
CA LYS A 103 7.39 19.00 5.81
C LYS A 103 5.91 18.77 6.13
N GLN A 104 5.15 18.13 5.23
CA GLN A 104 3.73 17.82 5.44
C GLN A 104 3.48 16.78 6.54
N PHE A 105 4.53 16.06 6.97
CA PHE A 105 4.46 15.11 8.09
C PHE A 105 4.94 15.73 9.42
N GLY A 106 5.15 17.05 9.45
CA GLY A 106 5.69 17.80 10.60
C GLY A 106 4.68 18.01 11.74
N PRO A 107 5.14 18.20 12.99
CA PRO A 107 4.29 18.33 14.17
C PRO A 107 3.42 19.60 14.20
N ASN A 108 3.81 20.63 13.42
CA ASN A 108 3.15 21.94 13.42
C ASN A 108 2.17 22.13 12.25
N TYR A 109 1.98 21.12 11.40
CA TYR A 109 1.08 21.20 10.26
C TYR A 109 -0.29 20.63 10.62
N TYR A 110 -1.19 21.51 11.04
CA TYR A 110 -2.63 21.23 11.22
C TYR A 110 -3.42 21.42 9.92
N ASP A 111 -2.75 21.41 8.77
CA ASP A 111 -3.37 21.56 7.45
C ASP A 111 -2.44 20.95 6.39
N CYS A 112 -2.52 19.63 6.21
CA CYS A 112 -1.66 18.93 5.28
C CYS A 112 -2.00 19.33 3.83
N ASN A 113 -1.04 19.93 3.13
CA ASN A 113 -1.16 20.07 1.68
C ASN A 113 -0.74 18.76 1.00
N HIS A 114 -1.69 17.82 0.90
CA HIS A 114 -1.47 16.49 0.32
C HIS A 114 -0.94 16.54 -1.12
N LYS A 115 -1.19 17.61 -1.89
CA LYS A 115 -0.67 17.79 -3.25
C LYS A 115 0.87 17.81 -3.28
N LYS A 116 1.51 18.32 -2.22
CA LYS A 116 2.97 18.28 -2.08
C LYS A 116 3.50 16.85 -1.92
N ILE A 117 2.76 15.97 -1.24
CA ILE A 117 3.09 14.54 -1.14
C ILE A 117 2.88 13.86 -2.49
N LEU A 118 1.72 14.11 -3.14
CA LEU A 118 1.38 13.52 -4.44
C LEU A 118 2.38 13.87 -5.55
N ALA A 119 3.06 15.02 -5.47
CA ALA A 119 4.12 15.41 -6.40
C ALA A 119 5.26 14.38 -6.51
N LEU A 120 5.49 13.57 -5.46
CA LEU A 120 6.48 12.49 -5.48
C LEU A 120 6.13 11.34 -6.44
N LYS A 121 4.90 11.27 -6.96
CA LYS A 121 4.50 10.30 -7.99
C LYS A 121 5.40 10.39 -9.23
N ASN A 122 5.76 11.60 -9.65
CA ASN A 122 6.61 11.81 -10.83
C ASN A 122 8.01 11.21 -10.66
N PHE A 123 8.44 11.00 -9.41
CA PHE A 123 9.73 10.43 -9.08
C PHE A 123 9.65 8.94 -8.78
N ILE A 124 8.60 8.46 -8.10
CA ILE A 124 8.52 7.05 -7.66
C ILE A 124 8.51 6.05 -8.84
N ILE A 125 7.94 6.45 -9.97
CA ILE A 125 7.92 5.63 -11.19
C ILE A 125 9.30 5.49 -11.84
N GLN A 126 10.27 6.32 -11.46
CA GLN A 126 11.63 6.27 -11.98
C GLN A 126 12.49 5.42 -11.05
N PRO A 127 13.07 4.29 -11.52
CA PRO A 127 13.85 3.37 -10.67
C PRO A 127 14.97 4.03 -9.86
N LYS A 128 15.60 5.08 -10.39
CA LYS A 128 16.65 5.84 -9.69
C LYS A 128 16.16 6.58 -8.43
N TYR A 129 14.89 6.93 -8.34
CA TYR A 129 14.33 7.68 -7.21
C TYR A 129 13.38 6.86 -6.34
N SER A 130 12.84 5.74 -6.85
CA SER A 130 11.80 4.96 -6.19
C SER A 130 12.13 4.57 -4.74
N GLY A 131 13.37 4.10 -4.49
CA GLY A 131 13.83 3.77 -3.15
C GLY A 131 13.94 4.98 -2.21
N ALA A 132 14.39 6.13 -2.72
CA ALA A 132 14.48 7.38 -1.96
C ALA A 132 13.10 7.96 -1.65
N VAL A 133 12.14 7.84 -2.58
CA VAL A 133 10.74 8.22 -2.36
C VAL A 133 10.11 7.34 -1.29
N LEU A 134 10.22 6.01 -1.43
CA LEU A 134 9.70 5.06 -0.44
C LEU A 134 10.23 5.39 0.95
N ARG A 135 11.55 5.59 1.08
CA ARG A 135 12.17 5.93 2.36
C ARG A 135 11.63 7.25 2.91
N THR A 136 11.63 8.34 2.13
CA THR A 136 11.13 9.66 2.55
C THR A 136 9.69 9.57 3.09
N LEU A 137 8.82 8.92 2.34
CA LEU A 137 7.41 8.75 2.68
C LEU A 137 7.24 7.89 3.94
N SER A 138 7.98 6.79 4.04
CA SER A 138 7.88 5.92 5.21
C SER A 138 8.32 6.62 6.49
N GLN A 139 9.37 7.43 6.43
CA GLN A 139 9.80 8.24 7.57
C GLN A 139 8.73 9.24 8.00
N GLY A 140 8.11 9.91 7.03
CA GLY A 140 7.03 10.86 7.29
C GLY A 140 5.85 10.20 8.02
N VAL A 141 5.40 9.05 7.52
CA VAL A 141 4.28 8.31 8.11
C VAL A 141 4.63 7.75 9.50
N GLU A 142 5.84 7.21 9.71
CA GLU A 142 6.26 6.74 11.03
C GLU A 142 6.33 7.88 12.06
N ARG A 143 6.73 9.11 11.65
CA ARG A 143 6.65 10.29 12.54
C ARG A 143 5.23 10.59 12.97
N ILE A 144 4.22 10.33 12.12
CA ILE A 144 2.81 10.48 12.46
C ILE A 144 2.39 9.39 13.46
N PHE A 145 2.71 8.13 13.21
CA PHE A 145 2.33 7.02 14.10
C PHE A 145 2.99 7.09 15.48
N ASN A 146 4.16 7.70 15.59
CA ASN A 146 4.86 7.90 16.87
C ASN A 146 4.32 9.07 17.72
N ARG A 147 3.31 9.81 17.24
CA ARG A 147 2.71 10.91 18.03
C ARG A 147 1.75 10.37 19.09
N LYS A 148 1.72 11.06 20.24
CA LYS A 148 0.72 10.82 21.29
C LYS A 148 -0.71 11.02 20.77
N SER A 149 -0.94 12.11 20.04
CA SER A 149 -2.19 12.41 19.34
C SER A 149 -1.92 12.62 17.84
N ILE A 150 -2.84 12.14 17.00
CA ILE A 150 -2.77 12.29 15.55
C ILE A 150 -3.90 13.24 15.14
N PRO A 151 -3.58 14.46 14.66
CA PRO A 151 -4.57 15.36 14.07
C PRO A 151 -5.32 14.69 12.93
N THR A 152 -6.56 15.11 12.67
CA THR A 152 -7.38 14.60 11.56
C THR A 152 -6.73 14.85 10.20
N ASP A 153 -6.00 15.95 10.04
CA ASP A 153 -5.37 16.33 8.77
C ASP A 153 -4.19 15.44 8.39
N ASN A 154 -3.69 14.65 9.34
CA ASN A 154 -2.71 13.61 9.08
C ASN A 154 -3.31 12.43 8.30
N ASP A 155 -4.65 12.28 8.26
CA ASP A 155 -5.32 11.31 7.38
C ASP A 155 -4.99 11.61 5.92
N ALA A 156 -5.05 12.87 5.50
CA ALA A 156 -4.69 13.28 4.14
C ALA A 156 -3.22 12.98 3.83
N ALA A 157 -2.30 13.17 4.79
CA ALA A 157 -0.88 12.89 4.61
C ALA A 157 -0.59 11.40 4.39
N VAL A 158 -1.13 10.54 5.25
CA VAL A 158 -0.95 9.08 5.16
C VAL A 158 -1.69 8.54 3.93
N SER A 159 -2.88 9.06 3.63
CA SER A 159 -3.68 8.73 2.46
C SER A 159 -2.94 9.03 1.14
N ALA A 160 -2.42 10.25 0.98
CA ALA A 160 -1.62 10.61 -0.19
C ALA A 160 -0.32 9.79 -0.30
N THR A 161 0.25 9.41 0.84
CA THR A 161 1.42 8.52 0.85
C THR A 161 1.10 7.15 0.27
N ALA A 162 -0.01 6.53 0.70
CA ALA A 162 -0.45 5.25 0.17
C ALA A 162 -0.70 5.31 -1.35
N VAL A 163 -1.29 6.42 -1.82
CA VAL A 163 -1.51 6.68 -3.24
C VAL A 163 -0.19 6.72 -4.01
N VAL A 164 0.81 7.47 -3.53
CA VAL A 164 2.13 7.52 -4.20
C VAL A 164 2.77 6.14 -4.22
N LEU A 165 2.75 5.41 -3.10
CA LEU A 165 3.34 4.08 -2.99
C LEU A 165 2.67 3.03 -3.90
N ALA A 166 1.41 3.22 -4.30
CA ALA A 166 0.76 2.34 -5.28
C ALA A 166 1.46 2.33 -6.65
N PHE A 167 2.18 3.40 -7.03
CA PHE A 167 2.91 3.51 -8.30
C PHE A 167 4.36 2.99 -8.22
N TYR A 168 4.72 2.32 -7.12
CA TYR A 168 6.05 1.75 -7.01
C TYR A 168 6.23 0.64 -8.08
N PRO A 169 7.29 0.69 -8.92
CA PRO A 169 7.33 0.08 -10.26
C PRO A 169 7.29 -1.46 -10.38
N SER A 170 7.25 -2.21 -9.28
CA SER A 170 7.01 -3.67 -9.23
C SER A 170 6.93 -4.08 -7.76
N PRO A 171 6.24 -5.18 -7.34
CA PRO A 171 6.01 -5.41 -5.92
C PRO A 171 7.33 -5.79 -5.25
N ALA A 172 8.04 -4.79 -4.77
CA ALA A 172 8.99 -4.98 -3.71
C ALA A 172 8.14 -5.42 -2.54
N GLN A 173 8.28 -6.69 -2.16
CA GLN A 173 7.69 -7.25 -0.94
C GLN A 173 7.78 -6.25 0.23
N ALA A 174 8.88 -5.49 0.31
CA ALA A 174 9.07 -4.36 1.22
C ALA A 174 7.94 -3.30 1.23
N VAL A 175 7.37 -2.89 0.10
CA VAL A 175 6.27 -1.91 0.04
C VAL A 175 5.00 -2.49 0.61
N GLY A 176 4.64 -3.72 0.24
CA GLY A 176 3.48 -4.42 0.79
C GLY A 176 3.60 -4.63 2.30
N GLU A 177 4.80 -4.95 2.78
CA GLU A 177 5.10 -5.07 4.21
C GLU A 177 4.91 -3.76 4.97
N VAL A 178 5.40 -2.64 4.43
CA VAL A 178 5.23 -1.29 5.00
C VAL A 178 3.75 -0.91 5.05
N LEU A 179 3.04 -1.09 3.94
CA LEU A 179 1.61 -0.78 3.85
C LEU A 179 0.78 -1.62 4.83
N LEU A 180 1.09 -2.91 4.97
CA LEU A 180 0.39 -3.77 5.92
C LEU A 180 0.67 -3.37 7.37
N ASP A 181 1.91 -3.03 7.70
CA ASP A 181 2.25 -2.51 9.03
C ASP A 181 1.43 -1.25 9.37
N TRP A 182 1.34 -0.30 8.43
CA TRP A 182 0.51 0.91 8.62
C TRP A 182 -0.97 0.60 8.78
N TYR A 183 -1.50 -0.28 7.93
CA TYR A 183 -2.90 -0.72 8.00
C TYR A 183 -3.22 -1.30 9.39
N THR A 184 -2.37 -2.19 9.90
CA THR A 184 -2.57 -2.80 11.22
C THR A 184 -2.35 -1.82 12.36
N LYS A 185 -1.42 -0.86 12.24
CA LYS A 185 -1.22 0.21 13.23
C LYS A 185 -2.45 1.10 13.36
N ILE A 186 -3.07 1.51 12.25
CA ILE A 186 -4.31 2.31 12.27
C ILE A 186 -5.40 1.61 13.08
N ARG A 187 -5.62 0.31 12.79
CA ARG A 187 -6.62 -0.51 13.49
C ARG A 187 -6.30 -0.71 14.97
N LYS A 188 -5.09 -1.19 15.29
CA LYS A 188 -4.65 -1.47 16.67
C LYS A 188 -4.70 -0.23 17.55
N GLN A 189 -4.29 0.91 17.01
CA GLN A 189 -4.25 2.16 17.75
C GLN A 189 -5.59 2.93 17.71
N ARG A 190 -6.63 2.38 17.06
CA ARG A 190 -7.96 2.98 16.88
C ARG A 190 -7.88 4.44 16.40
N LYS A 191 -6.97 4.72 15.46
CA LYS A 191 -6.74 6.07 14.95
C LYS A 191 -7.85 6.44 13.95
N ARG A 192 -8.27 7.71 13.96
CA ARG A 192 -9.22 8.28 12.98
C ARG A 192 -8.48 8.61 11.67
N LEU A 193 -7.96 7.57 11.01
CA LEU A 193 -7.23 7.63 9.73
C LEU A 193 -7.98 6.80 8.68
N TRP A 194 -9.26 7.10 8.49
CA TRP A 194 -10.15 6.27 7.70
C TRP A 194 -9.82 6.32 6.21
N SER A 195 -9.60 7.52 5.64
CA SER A 195 -9.25 7.66 4.22
C SER A 195 -7.93 6.98 3.92
N ALA A 196 -6.95 7.15 4.81
CA ALA A 196 -5.68 6.45 4.73
C ALA A 196 -5.84 4.94 4.78
N GLN A 197 -6.66 4.41 5.69
CA GLN A 197 -6.89 2.97 5.79
C GLN A 197 -7.45 2.38 4.49
N GLY A 198 -8.44 3.03 3.87
CA GLY A 198 -9.00 2.61 2.59
C GLY A 198 -7.96 2.67 1.44
N ASN A 199 -7.18 3.75 1.37
CA ASN A 199 -6.16 3.89 0.32
C ASN A 199 -4.96 2.96 0.49
N ILE A 200 -4.58 2.63 1.74
CA ILE A 200 -3.59 1.61 2.04
C ILE A 200 -4.10 0.23 1.56
N ALA A 201 -5.38 -0.09 1.78
CA ALA A 201 -5.97 -1.34 1.30
C ALA A 201 -5.90 -1.44 -0.24
N LEU A 202 -6.26 -0.37 -0.96
CA LEU A 202 -6.12 -0.34 -2.42
C LEU A 202 -4.65 -0.50 -2.85
N ALA A 203 -3.71 0.19 -2.21
CA ALA A 203 -2.29 0.07 -2.52
C ALA A 203 -1.77 -1.37 -2.29
N LEU A 204 -2.24 -2.06 -1.26
CA LEU A 204 -1.94 -3.48 -1.02
C LEU A 204 -2.47 -4.38 -2.15
N ALA A 205 -3.66 -4.09 -2.68
CA ALA A 205 -4.24 -4.80 -3.82
C ALA A 205 -3.46 -4.54 -5.12
N VAL A 206 -3.06 -3.29 -5.39
CA VAL A 206 -2.21 -2.91 -6.54
C VAL A 206 -0.90 -3.70 -6.52
N HIS A 207 -0.28 -3.84 -5.34
CA HIS A 207 0.93 -4.63 -5.14
C HIS A 207 0.70 -6.14 -5.06
N GLN A 208 -0.54 -6.62 -5.20
CA GLN A 208 -0.92 -8.03 -5.07
C GLN A 208 -0.37 -8.68 -3.79
N TYR A 209 -0.34 -7.93 -2.69
CA TYR A 209 0.29 -8.36 -1.44
C TYR A 209 -0.62 -9.28 -0.63
N LEU A 210 -0.65 -10.57 -1.01
CA LEU A 210 -1.48 -11.62 -0.40
C LEU A 210 -1.44 -11.70 1.14
N PRO A 211 -0.32 -11.45 1.85
CA PRO A 211 -0.32 -11.49 3.32
C PRO A 211 -1.26 -10.48 3.99
N ALA A 212 -1.79 -9.49 3.26
CA ALA A 212 -2.79 -8.57 3.78
C ALA A 212 -4.20 -9.19 3.91
N VAL A 213 -4.50 -10.27 3.19
CA VAL A 213 -5.83 -10.88 3.12
C VAL A 213 -6.46 -11.10 4.50
N PRO A 214 -5.83 -11.79 5.47
CA PRO A 214 -6.48 -12.08 6.75
C PRO A 214 -6.92 -10.83 7.50
N PHE A 215 -6.15 -9.74 7.37
CA PHE A 215 -6.44 -8.47 8.04
C PHE A 215 -7.56 -7.69 7.35
N LEU A 216 -7.65 -7.77 6.03
CA LEU A 216 -8.72 -7.15 5.26
C LEU A 216 -10.05 -7.93 5.46
N THR A 217 -9.99 -9.26 5.53
CA THR A 217 -11.17 -10.13 5.64
C THR A 217 -11.75 -10.25 7.04
N GLU A 218 -10.95 -10.09 8.11
CA GLU A 218 -11.42 -10.10 9.51
C GLU A 218 -12.53 -9.06 9.77
N ALA A 219 -12.70 -8.12 8.85
CA ALA A 219 -13.67 -7.04 8.93
C ALA A 219 -14.75 -7.08 7.83
N LEU A 220 -14.87 -8.15 7.05
CA LEU A 220 -15.87 -8.20 5.98
C LEU A 220 -17.29 -8.40 6.54
N ASP A 221 -17.93 -7.30 6.90
CA ASP A 221 -19.38 -7.13 6.90
C ASP A 221 -19.70 -6.11 5.80
N PHE A 222 -19.71 -6.59 4.56
CA PHE A 222 -19.94 -5.73 3.41
C PHE A 222 -21.39 -5.24 3.45
N ASN A 223 -21.54 -3.92 3.49
CA ASN A 223 -22.81 -3.24 3.29
C ASN A 223 -22.58 -2.15 2.22
N PRO A 224 -23.35 -2.14 1.12
CA PRO A 224 -23.20 -1.16 0.05
C PRO A 224 -23.50 0.29 0.48
N GLU A 225 -24.14 0.49 1.63
CA GLU A 225 -24.37 1.82 2.25
C GLU A 225 -23.22 2.26 3.17
N ASN A 226 -22.21 1.41 3.40
CA ASN A 226 -21.02 1.80 4.16
C ASN A 226 -20.23 2.91 3.47
N SER A 227 -19.38 3.58 4.26
CA SER A 227 -18.51 4.65 3.78
C SER A 227 -17.56 4.20 2.68
N THR A 228 -17.12 5.15 1.84
CA THR A 228 -16.19 4.91 0.72
C THR A 228 -14.92 4.19 1.14
N GLU A 229 -14.37 4.53 2.30
CA GLU A 229 -13.18 3.90 2.86
C GLU A 229 -13.39 2.41 3.11
N ARG A 230 -14.59 2.04 3.56
CA ARG A 230 -14.95 0.64 3.77
C ARG A 230 -15.14 -0.11 2.46
N GLN A 231 -15.68 0.55 1.44
CA GLN A 231 -15.79 -0.02 0.09
C GLN A 231 -14.41 -0.34 -0.50
N ARG A 232 -13.41 0.54 -0.27
CA ARG A 232 -12.01 0.30 -0.67
C ARG A 232 -11.40 -0.92 0.00
N GLU A 233 -11.64 -1.12 1.30
CA GLU A 233 -11.17 -2.31 2.02
C GLU A 233 -11.79 -3.59 1.46
N CYS A 234 -13.11 -3.59 1.22
CA CYS A 234 -13.81 -4.76 0.70
C CYS A 234 -13.36 -5.09 -0.72
N TYR A 235 -13.24 -4.08 -1.57
CA TYR A 235 -12.66 -4.20 -2.90
C TYR A 235 -11.28 -4.87 -2.84
N ALA A 236 -10.38 -4.37 -1.99
CA ALA A 236 -9.03 -4.90 -1.87
C ALA A 236 -9.03 -6.36 -1.41
N ALA A 237 -9.91 -6.71 -0.47
CA ALA A 237 -10.07 -8.08 0.02
C ALA A 237 -10.55 -9.02 -1.10
N PHE A 238 -11.56 -8.62 -1.88
CA PHE A 238 -12.10 -9.44 -2.96
C PHE A 238 -11.06 -9.66 -4.07
N VAL A 239 -10.36 -8.60 -4.49
CA VAL A 239 -9.32 -8.70 -5.53
C VAL A 239 -8.16 -9.59 -5.09
N LEU A 240 -7.66 -9.42 -3.86
CA LEU A 240 -6.54 -10.24 -3.36
C LEU A 240 -6.93 -11.72 -3.15
N ASN A 241 -8.19 -12.00 -2.85
CA ASN A 241 -8.70 -13.36 -2.70
C ASN A 241 -9.13 -14.03 -4.00
N GLY A 242 -9.22 -13.28 -5.10
CA GLY A 242 -9.85 -13.80 -6.32
C GLY A 242 -11.37 -14.04 -6.13
N ASP A 243 -12.01 -13.37 -5.17
CA ASP A 243 -13.43 -13.57 -4.88
C ASP A 243 -14.29 -12.76 -5.84
N ILE A 244 -14.89 -13.48 -6.80
CA ILE A 244 -15.87 -12.95 -7.74
C ILE A 244 -17.31 -13.30 -7.34
N ALA A 245 -17.49 -14.33 -6.50
CA ALA A 245 -18.81 -14.87 -6.18
C ALA A 245 -19.58 -13.96 -5.23
N THR A 246 -18.90 -13.47 -4.19
CA THR A 246 -19.49 -12.54 -3.21
C THR A 246 -19.95 -11.23 -3.87
N PRO A 247 -19.10 -10.49 -4.62
CA PRO A 247 -19.54 -9.25 -5.25
C PRO A 247 -20.67 -9.45 -6.27
N LEU A 248 -20.63 -10.54 -7.04
CA LEU A 248 -21.69 -10.88 -7.99
C LEU A 248 -23.04 -11.09 -7.29
N LYS A 249 -23.06 -11.88 -6.22
CA LYS A 249 -24.27 -12.15 -5.43
C LYS A 249 -24.89 -10.87 -4.86
N TYR A 250 -24.06 -9.93 -4.39
CA TYR A 250 -24.57 -8.64 -3.91
C TYR A 250 -25.24 -7.85 -5.03
N LEU A 251 -24.62 -7.76 -6.22
CA LEU A 251 -25.23 -7.06 -7.36
C LEU A 251 -26.55 -7.70 -7.81
N GLU A 252 -26.60 -9.03 -7.89
CA GLU A 252 -27.81 -9.78 -8.23
C GLU A 252 -28.97 -9.53 -7.25
N SER A 253 -28.66 -9.35 -5.97
CA SER A 253 -29.67 -9.02 -4.95
C SER A 253 -30.21 -7.58 -5.03
N SER A 254 -29.57 -6.70 -5.80
CA SER A 254 -29.85 -5.26 -5.83
C SER A 254 -30.66 -4.78 -7.03
N VAL A 255 -31.16 -5.67 -7.90
CA VAL A 255 -31.89 -5.32 -9.14
C VAL A 255 -33.07 -4.37 -8.92
N SER A 256 -33.76 -4.49 -7.78
CA SER A 256 -34.90 -3.65 -7.40
C SER A 256 -34.58 -2.64 -6.30
N GLY A 257 -33.32 -2.53 -5.87
CA GLY A 257 -32.88 -1.75 -4.72
C GLY A 257 -32.33 -0.36 -5.06
N LYS A 258 -32.07 0.45 -4.03
CA LYS A 258 -31.33 1.71 -4.19
C LYS A 258 -29.86 1.38 -4.47
N LEU A 259 -29.37 1.87 -5.61
CA LEU A 259 -27.96 1.75 -5.97
C LEU A 259 -27.13 2.83 -5.27
N THR A 260 -25.93 2.44 -4.84
CA THR A 260 -25.00 3.26 -4.07
C THR A 260 -23.59 3.11 -4.64
N TRP A 261 -22.65 3.94 -4.17
CA TRP A 261 -21.24 3.80 -4.51
C TRP A 261 -20.68 2.42 -4.17
N GLY A 262 -21.16 1.75 -3.11
CA GLY A 262 -20.74 0.36 -2.83
C GLY A 262 -20.98 -0.58 -4.02
N HIS A 263 -22.09 -0.42 -4.75
CA HIS A 263 -22.37 -1.22 -5.95
C HIS A 263 -21.41 -0.90 -7.09
N ALA A 264 -21.02 0.37 -7.27
CA ALA A 264 -20.01 0.77 -8.23
C ALA A 264 -18.64 0.15 -7.93
N TYR A 265 -18.26 0.04 -6.65
CA TYR A 265 -17.04 -0.65 -6.23
C TYR A 265 -17.07 -2.16 -6.53
N LEU A 266 -18.23 -2.82 -6.37
CA LEU A 266 -18.38 -4.23 -6.74
C LEU A 266 -18.24 -4.45 -8.26
N ALA A 267 -18.81 -3.55 -9.06
CA ALA A 267 -18.67 -3.59 -10.51
C ALA A 267 -17.21 -3.41 -10.95
N ALA A 268 -16.51 -2.43 -10.38
CA ALA A 268 -15.09 -2.24 -10.62
C ALA A 268 -14.29 -3.50 -10.22
N CYS A 269 -14.59 -4.09 -9.07
CA CYS A 269 -13.94 -5.31 -8.58
C CYS A 269 -14.09 -6.48 -9.57
N LEU A 270 -15.30 -6.71 -10.07
CA LEU A 270 -15.58 -7.76 -11.06
C LEU A 270 -14.87 -7.49 -12.40
N ALA A 271 -14.85 -6.23 -12.85
CA ALA A 271 -14.14 -5.84 -14.07
C ALA A 271 -12.62 -5.97 -13.94
N ASP A 272 -12.04 -5.61 -12.80
CA ASP A 272 -10.61 -5.76 -12.51
C ASP A 272 -10.16 -7.24 -12.45
N GLN A 273 -11.09 -8.14 -12.12
CA GLN A 273 -10.87 -9.58 -12.11
C GLN A 273 -11.29 -10.29 -13.41
N GLY A 274 -11.82 -9.57 -14.40
CA GLY A 274 -12.23 -10.14 -15.69
C GLY A 274 -13.47 -11.05 -15.63
N ALA A 275 -14.36 -10.84 -14.65
CA ALA A 275 -15.54 -11.66 -14.42
C ALA A 275 -16.65 -11.40 -15.45
N THR A 276 -16.54 -12.00 -16.65
CA THR A 276 -17.52 -11.85 -17.74
C THR A 276 -18.93 -12.33 -17.40
N SER A 277 -19.08 -13.23 -16.41
CA SER A 277 -20.37 -13.66 -15.88
C SER A 277 -21.19 -12.50 -15.28
N ALA A 278 -20.55 -11.39 -14.91
CA ALA A 278 -21.23 -10.21 -14.36
C ALA A 278 -21.88 -9.32 -15.43
N LEU A 279 -21.61 -9.53 -16.73
CA LEU A 279 -22.07 -8.62 -17.80
C LEU A 279 -23.58 -8.40 -17.78
N GLN A 280 -24.36 -9.47 -17.70
CA GLN A 280 -25.82 -9.39 -17.75
C GLN A 280 -26.39 -8.57 -16.58
N ILE A 281 -25.91 -8.80 -15.36
CA ILE A 281 -26.39 -8.06 -14.19
C ILE A 281 -25.93 -6.61 -14.23
N LEU A 282 -24.69 -6.33 -14.66
CA LEU A 282 -24.18 -4.98 -14.79
C LEU A 282 -24.97 -4.16 -15.81
N GLU A 283 -25.34 -4.74 -16.96
CA GLU A 283 -26.19 -4.09 -17.96
C GLU A 283 -27.58 -3.76 -17.40
N ALA A 284 -28.20 -4.70 -16.66
CA ALA A 284 -29.49 -4.47 -16.03
C ALA A 284 -29.43 -3.35 -14.98
N LEU A 285 -28.39 -3.33 -14.14
CA LEU A 285 -28.19 -2.30 -13.12
C LEU A 285 -27.80 -0.94 -13.70
N GLN A 286 -27.07 -0.91 -14.81
CA GLN A 286 -26.72 0.33 -15.50
C GLN A 286 -27.97 1.04 -16.03
N VAL A 287 -28.92 0.30 -16.61
CA VAL A 287 -30.17 0.86 -17.13
C VAL A 287 -31.09 1.35 -15.99
N SER A 288 -31.07 0.69 -14.84
CA SER A 288 -31.91 1.06 -13.69
C SER A 288 -31.29 2.14 -12.77
N ALA A 289 -30.01 2.45 -12.95
CA ALA A 289 -29.29 3.45 -12.16
C ALA A 289 -29.84 4.86 -12.40
N LYS A 290 -30.37 5.47 -11.34
CA LYS A 290 -30.85 6.87 -11.35
C LYS A 290 -29.73 7.89 -11.19
N ASN A 291 -28.63 7.51 -10.55
CA ASN A 291 -27.47 8.37 -10.36
C ASN A 291 -26.52 8.17 -11.54
N GLU A 292 -26.24 9.25 -12.27
CA GLU A 292 -25.42 9.22 -13.50
C GLU A 292 -23.99 8.72 -13.24
N ASP A 293 -23.34 9.13 -12.15
CA ASP A 293 -21.98 8.69 -11.82
C ASP A 293 -21.92 7.16 -11.56
N ILE A 294 -22.95 6.60 -10.91
CA ILE A 294 -23.05 5.15 -10.67
C ILE A 294 -23.35 4.41 -11.99
N ALA A 295 -24.22 4.95 -12.83
CA ALA A 295 -24.51 4.39 -14.15
C ALA A 295 -23.24 4.34 -15.02
N ASP A 296 -22.45 5.42 -15.00
CA ASP A 296 -21.17 5.52 -15.70
C ASP A 296 -20.13 4.53 -15.15
N ALA A 297 -20.07 4.33 -13.84
CA ALA A 297 -19.20 3.31 -13.24
C ALA A 297 -19.55 1.89 -13.75
N PHE A 298 -20.85 1.56 -13.85
CA PHE A 298 -21.27 0.29 -14.44
C PHE A 298 -20.94 0.21 -15.93
N LEU A 299 -21.16 1.28 -16.68
CA LEU A 299 -20.85 1.33 -18.11
C LEU A 299 -19.36 1.11 -18.36
N GLU A 300 -18.49 1.70 -17.55
CA GLU A 300 -17.05 1.51 -17.64
C GLU A 300 -16.65 0.06 -17.28
N ALA A 301 -17.23 -0.52 -16.23
CA ALA A 301 -17.03 -1.94 -15.91
C ALA A 301 -17.45 -2.87 -17.07
N ILE A 302 -18.60 -2.61 -17.69
CA ILE A 302 -19.11 -3.35 -18.86
C ILE A 302 -18.13 -3.23 -20.04
N ARG A 303 -17.67 -2.02 -20.37
CA ARG A 303 -16.71 -1.78 -21.45
C ARG A 303 -15.42 -2.57 -21.25
N ARG A 304 -14.90 -2.57 -20.02
CA ARG A 304 -13.68 -3.31 -19.66
C ARG A 304 -13.84 -4.82 -19.76
N LEU A 305 -15.03 -5.35 -19.42
CA LEU A 305 -15.33 -6.78 -19.56
C LEU A 305 -15.57 -7.20 -21.03
N LYS A 306 -15.97 -6.26 -21.90
CA LYS A 306 -16.20 -6.51 -23.33
C LYS A 306 -14.97 -6.31 -24.22
N THR A 307 -13.95 -5.60 -23.75
CA THR A 307 -12.77 -5.24 -24.55
C THR A 307 -11.59 -6.18 -24.27
N GLU A 308 -10.94 -6.67 -25.33
CA GLU A 308 -9.66 -7.37 -25.25
C GLU A 308 -8.52 -6.48 -25.79
N PRO A 309 -7.30 -6.55 -25.20
CA PRO A 309 -6.94 -7.37 -24.03
C PRO A 309 -7.22 -6.66 -22.70
N ILE A 310 -7.42 -7.45 -21.64
CA ILE A 310 -7.57 -6.95 -20.26
C ILE A 310 -6.34 -6.11 -19.89
N SER A 311 -6.52 -4.84 -19.49
CA SER A 311 -5.42 -3.92 -19.11
C SER A 311 -4.47 -4.55 -18.09
N ALA A 312 -3.20 -4.16 -18.04
CA ALA A 312 -2.26 -4.70 -17.03
C ALA A 312 -2.77 -4.43 -15.61
N VAL A 313 -2.45 -5.29 -14.62
CA VAL A 313 -2.89 -5.12 -13.21
C VAL A 313 -2.48 -3.76 -12.64
N GLY A 314 -1.37 -3.18 -13.13
CA GLY A 314 -0.98 -1.82 -12.79
C GLY A 314 -1.93 -0.75 -13.32
N ASP A 315 -2.58 -0.94 -14.47
CA ASP A 315 -3.57 0.02 -14.99
C ASP A 315 -4.96 -0.17 -14.36
N ARG A 316 -5.17 -1.33 -13.72
CA ARG A 316 -6.32 -1.63 -12.86
C ARG A 316 -6.11 -0.93 -11.53
N MET A 317 -7.18 -0.58 -10.81
CA MET A 317 -7.14 0.04 -9.46
C MET A 317 -6.54 1.46 -9.33
N ILE A 318 -5.57 1.88 -10.17
CA ILE A 318 -4.95 3.22 -10.11
C ILE A 318 -5.97 4.36 -10.21
N TRP A 319 -6.97 4.19 -11.05
CA TRP A 319 -8.10 5.11 -11.22
C TRP A 319 -8.96 5.32 -9.95
N MET A 320 -9.02 4.34 -9.04
CA MET A 320 -9.75 4.45 -7.75
C MET A 320 -8.96 5.22 -6.68
N LEU A 321 -7.66 5.39 -6.89
CA LEU A 321 -6.80 6.25 -6.08
C LEU A 321 -6.83 7.72 -6.56
N GLY A 322 -7.78 8.05 -7.43
CA GLY A 322 -8.05 9.42 -7.85
C GLY A 322 -6.97 10.01 -8.78
N ILE A 323 -6.33 9.20 -9.64
CA ILE A 323 -5.34 9.74 -10.57
C ILE A 323 -5.57 9.24 -12.01
N MET A 324 -5.41 10.17 -12.95
CA MET A 324 -5.42 9.93 -14.39
C MET A 324 -4.37 8.88 -14.79
N THR A 325 -4.76 7.91 -15.60
CA THR A 325 -3.85 6.95 -16.23
C THR A 325 -3.07 7.62 -17.38
N ASN A 326 -1.96 7.02 -17.82
CA ASN A 326 -1.22 7.52 -18.99
C ASN A 326 -2.08 7.49 -20.27
N LYS A 327 -3.03 6.55 -20.35
CA LYS A 327 -4.03 6.48 -21.40
C LYS A 327 -4.99 7.67 -21.37
N ASP A 328 -5.43 8.10 -20.19
CA ASP A 328 -6.30 9.26 -20.00
C ASP A 328 -5.61 10.57 -20.41
N ILE A 329 -4.33 10.70 -20.09
CA ILE A 329 -3.50 11.84 -20.49
C ILE A 329 -3.30 11.88 -22.01
N GLN A 330 -3.12 10.71 -22.64
CA GLN A 330 -2.94 10.59 -24.09
C GLN A 330 -4.23 10.84 -24.90
N LEU A 331 -5.40 10.59 -24.31
CA LEU A 331 -6.71 10.78 -24.95
C LEU A 331 -7.24 12.22 -24.83
N GLY A 332 -6.51 13.13 -24.17
CA GLY A 332 -6.80 14.57 -24.18
C GLY A 332 -8.03 15.03 -23.37
N ASN A 333 -8.66 14.13 -22.60
CA ASN A 333 -9.80 14.47 -21.75
C ASN A 333 -9.35 14.74 -20.31
N CYS A 334 -9.80 15.86 -19.73
CA CYS A 334 -9.99 15.95 -18.28
C CYS A 334 -10.87 14.76 -17.89
N THR A 335 -10.42 13.86 -17.02
CA THR A 335 -11.03 12.53 -16.91
C THR A 335 -12.51 12.59 -16.57
N ASP A 336 -13.34 11.88 -17.33
CA ASP A 336 -14.70 11.48 -16.93
C ASP A 336 -14.67 10.37 -15.85
N ASN A 337 -13.59 10.30 -15.05
CA ASN A 337 -13.43 9.29 -14.01
C ASN A 337 -14.31 9.63 -12.82
N VAL A 338 -15.46 8.96 -12.74
CA VAL A 338 -16.45 9.11 -11.67
C VAL A 338 -15.87 8.83 -10.27
N PHE A 339 -14.84 7.98 -10.12
CA PHE A 339 -14.18 7.72 -8.83
C PHE A 339 -13.17 8.80 -8.43
N HIS A 340 -12.66 9.60 -9.38
CA HIS A 340 -11.75 10.72 -9.10
C HIS A 340 -12.46 11.85 -8.35
N ARG A 341 -13.72 12.15 -8.71
CA ARG A 341 -14.53 13.20 -8.06
C ARG A 341 -14.77 12.94 -6.56
N ASN A 342 -14.81 11.67 -6.18
CA ASN A 342 -14.96 11.22 -4.79
C ASN A 342 -13.66 11.31 -3.96
N PHE A 343 -12.50 11.46 -4.61
CA PHE A 343 -11.19 11.54 -3.94
C PHE A 343 -10.90 12.96 -3.39
N ASP A 344 -11.35 14.01 -4.08
CA ASP A 344 -11.08 15.40 -3.70
C ASP A 344 -11.99 15.95 -2.59
N GLY A 345 -12.83 15.12 -1.98
CA GLY A 345 -13.76 15.57 -0.93
C GLY A 345 -14.81 16.56 -1.43
N VAL A 346 -14.99 16.70 -2.74
CA VAL A 346 -16.16 17.36 -3.34
C VAL A 346 -17.37 16.46 -3.07
N LYS A 347 -17.94 16.59 -1.87
CA LYS A 347 -19.28 16.12 -1.60
C LYS A 347 -20.20 16.90 -2.53
N TYR A 348 -20.76 16.24 -3.54
CA TYR A 348 -22.08 16.68 -3.97
C TYR A 348 -22.99 16.51 -2.77
N ALA A 349 -23.65 17.61 -2.41
CA ALA A 349 -24.79 17.56 -1.52
C ALA A 349 -25.73 16.44 -2.01
N GLU A 350 -26.28 15.72 -1.03
CA GLU A 350 -27.24 14.63 -1.21
C GLU A 350 -28.36 14.93 -2.22
#